data_AF-A0A259HDS0-F1
#
_entry.id   AF-A0A259HDS0-F1
#
_cell.length_a   1.000
_cell.length_b   1.000
_cell.length_c   1.000
_cell.angle_alpha   90.00
_cell.angle_beta   90.00
_cell.angle_gamma   90.00
#
_symmetry.space_group_name_H-M   'P 1'
#
loop_
_entity.id
_entity.type
_entity.pdbx_description
1 polymer ?
#
loop_
_entity_poly.entity_id
_entity_poly.type
_entity_poly.pdbx_seq_one_letter_code
_entity_poly.pdbx_strand_id
1 'polypeptide(L)'
;VMPFELCEEEGVSLAQIVAAFVAAERLLDLRKTWDMLDTAAMPETLRLALFERTAQGLRGHIADVLRAGHGSVQPGDLIEDLFGGVGLLSHTAAQLLRGEAQEQARVMADELAVAGAPAEIAARLVHLYDMDGAVGLAHLAGELNVDAGALTGAFADLGATLGLDWAQQAARRMNPSDPWERLLVAGLSRDFEQMRLDFLARSNGVSPDTFVGDWLGANAAAVKQFRSLVARAQAAPAVAPAMLAQVASQARTLLGR
;
A
#
# COMPACT_ATOMS: atom_id res chain seq x y z
N VAL A 1 5.43 -17.10 11.58
CA VAL A 1 3.98 -16.87 11.79
C VAL A 1 3.37 -16.16 10.60
N MET A 2 4.03 -15.12 10.09
CA MET A 2 3.60 -14.31 8.94
C MET A 2 2.91 -15.04 7.76
N PRO A 3 3.44 -16.16 7.20
CA PRO A 3 2.79 -16.79 6.05
C PRO A 3 1.41 -17.36 6.36
N PHE A 4 1.19 -17.89 7.57
CA PHE A 4 -0.10 -18.45 7.98
C PHE A 4 -1.12 -17.36 8.29
N GLU A 5 -0.68 -16.26 8.91
CA GLU A 5 -1.53 -15.09 9.13
C GLU A 5 -1.98 -14.48 7.80
N LEU A 6 -1.08 -14.39 6.80
CA LEU A 6 -1.44 -13.94 5.46
C LEU A 6 -2.44 -14.87 4.76
N CYS A 7 -2.27 -16.20 4.89
CA CYS A 7 -3.26 -17.14 4.37
C CYS A 7 -4.67 -16.88 4.94
N GLU A 8 -4.75 -16.61 6.24
CA GLU A 8 -6.03 -16.34 6.92
C GLU A 8 -6.61 -14.98 6.53
N GLU A 9 -5.77 -13.94 6.46
CA GLU A 9 -6.18 -12.57 6.12
C GLU A 9 -6.65 -12.44 4.66
N GLU A 10 -5.97 -13.09 3.73
CA GLU A 10 -6.27 -13.06 2.30
C GLU A 10 -7.20 -14.19 1.85
N GLY A 11 -7.44 -15.21 2.70
CA GLY A 11 -8.28 -16.35 2.36
C GLY A 11 -7.70 -17.25 1.26
N VAL A 12 -6.36 -17.35 1.21
CA VAL A 12 -5.61 -18.04 0.14
C VAL A 12 -4.80 -19.22 0.68
N SER A 13 -4.35 -20.08 -0.24
CA SER A 13 -3.48 -21.20 0.07
C SER A 13 -2.02 -20.76 0.30
N LEU A 14 -1.28 -21.57 1.04
CA LEU A 14 0.16 -21.34 1.24
C LEU A 14 0.95 -21.39 -0.09
N ALA A 15 0.51 -22.17 -1.07
CA ALA A 15 1.13 -22.22 -2.39
C ALA A 15 1.05 -20.87 -3.10
N GLN A 16 -0.09 -20.18 -2.99
CA GLN A 16 -0.28 -18.84 -3.53
C GLN A 16 0.60 -17.83 -2.79
N ILE A 17 0.66 -17.89 -1.44
CA ILE A 17 1.57 -17.04 -0.66
C ILE A 17 3.03 -17.21 -1.11
N VAL A 18 3.48 -18.46 -1.30
CA VAL A 18 4.85 -18.73 -1.75
C VAL A 18 5.10 -18.18 -3.14
N ALA A 19 4.14 -18.34 -4.07
CA ALA A 19 4.29 -17.81 -5.41
C ALA A 19 4.39 -16.29 -5.42
N ALA A 20 3.52 -15.62 -4.67
CA ALA A 20 3.53 -14.17 -4.51
C ALA A 20 4.78 -13.65 -3.79
N PHE A 21 5.29 -14.38 -2.79
CA PHE A 21 6.58 -14.07 -2.16
C PHE A 21 7.73 -14.08 -3.17
N VAL A 22 7.82 -15.12 -4.01
CA VAL A 22 8.88 -15.22 -5.02
C VAL A 22 8.77 -14.09 -6.04
N ALA A 23 7.56 -13.74 -6.46
CA ALA A 23 7.34 -12.61 -7.37
C ALA A 23 7.71 -11.27 -6.70
N ALA A 24 7.21 -11.00 -5.49
CA ALA A 24 7.51 -9.78 -4.73
C ALA A 24 9.01 -9.60 -4.46
N GLU A 25 9.71 -10.67 -4.04
CA GLU A 25 11.17 -10.66 -3.84
C GLU A 25 11.92 -10.18 -5.08
N ARG A 26 11.54 -10.67 -6.26
CA ARG A 26 12.18 -10.33 -7.52
C ARG A 26 11.79 -8.94 -8.02
N LEU A 27 10.52 -8.59 -7.93
CA LEU A 27 10.01 -7.27 -8.35
C LEU A 27 10.66 -6.13 -7.56
N LEU A 28 10.98 -6.37 -6.28
CA LEU A 28 11.55 -5.38 -5.36
C LEU A 28 13.06 -5.54 -5.13
N ASP A 29 13.71 -6.46 -5.87
CA ASP A 29 15.15 -6.74 -5.77
C ASP A 29 15.62 -6.98 -4.32
N LEU A 30 14.85 -7.77 -3.56
CA LEU A 30 15.12 -7.98 -2.13
C LEU A 30 16.40 -8.76 -1.86
N ARG A 31 16.85 -9.63 -2.77
CA ARG A 31 18.19 -10.24 -2.68
C ARG A 31 19.28 -9.22 -2.45
N LYS A 32 19.31 -8.13 -3.22
CA LYS A 32 20.30 -7.08 -3.03
C LYS A 32 20.11 -6.33 -1.71
N THR A 33 18.87 -6.17 -1.23
CA THR A 33 18.62 -5.58 0.11
C THR A 33 19.18 -6.47 1.21
N TRP A 34 18.97 -7.79 1.13
CA TRP A 34 19.50 -8.75 2.10
C TRP A 34 21.03 -8.81 2.07
N ASP A 35 21.64 -8.85 0.88
CA ASP A 35 23.10 -8.82 0.73
C ASP A 35 23.71 -7.56 1.37
N MET A 36 23.06 -6.39 1.21
CA MET A 36 23.49 -5.15 1.85
C MET A 36 23.39 -5.24 3.39
N LEU A 37 22.30 -5.80 3.93
CA LEU A 37 22.11 -5.97 5.37
C LEU A 37 23.15 -6.93 5.98
N ASP A 38 23.45 -8.03 5.29
CA ASP A 38 24.41 -9.03 5.74
C ASP A 38 25.85 -8.50 5.79
N THR A 39 26.20 -7.63 4.84
CA THR A 39 27.60 -7.19 4.64
C THR A 39 27.94 -5.86 5.30
N ALA A 40 26.95 -4.98 5.52
CA ALA A 40 27.20 -3.66 6.07
C ALA A 40 27.70 -3.69 7.52
N ALA A 41 28.66 -2.83 7.83
CA ALA A 41 29.19 -2.67 9.18
C ALA A 41 28.19 -1.91 10.06
N MET A 42 27.57 -2.60 11.02
CA MET A 42 26.64 -2.04 11.99
C MET A 42 26.51 -2.94 13.22
N PRO A 43 25.94 -2.45 14.34
CA PRO A 43 25.59 -3.30 15.47
C PRO A 43 24.61 -4.42 15.07
N GLU A 44 24.83 -5.63 15.57
CA GLU A 44 23.98 -6.80 15.24
C GLU A 44 22.50 -6.57 15.60
N THR A 45 22.24 -5.90 16.73
CA THR A 45 20.88 -5.53 17.14
C THR A 45 20.19 -4.62 16.13
N LEU A 46 20.93 -3.70 15.50
CA LEU A 46 20.38 -2.85 14.43
C LEU A 46 20.12 -3.69 13.17
N ARG A 47 21.06 -4.56 12.79
CA ARG A 47 20.90 -5.45 11.62
C ARG A 47 19.63 -6.29 11.73
N LEU A 48 19.40 -6.95 12.87
CA LEU A 48 18.20 -7.75 13.11
C LEU A 48 16.92 -6.90 13.06
N ALA A 49 16.94 -5.69 13.61
CA ALA A 49 15.81 -4.77 13.53
C ALA A 49 15.51 -4.35 12.08
N LEU A 50 16.53 -4.15 11.24
CA LEU A 50 16.35 -3.82 9.82
C LEU A 50 15.86 -5.02 9.00
N PHE A 51 16.27 -6.25 9.33
CA PHE A 51 15.71 -7.46 8.73
C PHE A 51 14.22 -7.61 9.06
N GLU A 52 13.85 -7.41 10.32
CA GLU A 52 12.46 -7.46 10.77
C GLU A 52 11.62 -6.38 10.07
N ARG A 53 12.14 -5.15 9.95
CA ARG A 53 11.47 -4.06 9.21
C ARG A 53 11.34 -4.38 7.71
N THR A 54 12.35 -5.01 7.10
CA THR A 54 12.28 -5.48 5.71
C THR A 54 11.20 -6.55 5.54
N ALA A 55 11.10 -7.50 6.46
CA ALA A 55 10.07 -8.54 6.43
C ALA A 55 8.66 -7.94 6.57
N GLN A 56 8.48 -6.96 7.47
CA GLN A 56 7.22 -6.24 7.63
C GLN A 56 6.81 -5.49 6.36
N GLY A 57 7.74 -4.78 5.71
CA GLY A 57 7.48 -4.11 4.44
C GLY A 57 7.08 -5.10 3.33
N LEU A 58 7.78 -6.23 3.22
CA LEU A 58 7.49 -7.27 2.23
C LEU A 58 6.08 -7.86 2.37
N ARG A 59 5.51 -7.91 3.57
CA ARG A 59 4.17 -8.47 3.81
C ARG A 59 3.10 -7.81 2.92
N GLY A 60 3.10 -6.48 2.84
CA GLY A 60 2.14 -5.73 2.02
C GLY A 60 2.27 -6.07 0.53
N HIS A 61 3.50 -6.13 0.05
CA HIS A 61 3.81 -6.48 -1.35
C HIS A 61 3.37 -7.89 -1.73
N ILE A 62 3.51 -8.87 -0.82
CA ILE A 62 2.98 -10.23 -1.05
C ILE A 62 1.46 -10.16 -1.25
N ALA A 63 0.76 -9.41 -0.40
CA ALA A 63 -0.68 -9.23 -0.50
C ALA A 63 -1.08 -8.53 -1.81
N ASP A 64 -0.34 -7.50 -2.26
CA ASP A 64 -0.61 -6.81 -3.51
C ASP A 64 -0.42 -7.72 -4.73
N VAL A 65 0.68 -8.49 -4.75
CA VAL A 65 0.95 -9.46 -5.83
C VAL A 65 -0.11 -10.55 -5.88
N LEU A 66 -0.58 -11.06 -4.74
CA LEU A 66 -1.66 -12.05 -4.70
C LEU A 66 -2.94 -11.53 -5.36
N ARG A 67 -3.28 -10.27 -5.08
CA ARG A 67 -4.48 -9.61 -5.59
C ARG A 67 -4.38 -9.34 -7.08
N ALA A 68 -3.28 -8.72 -7.52
CA ALA A 68 -3.02 -8.47 -8.94
C ALA A 68 -2.87 -9.76 -9.76
N GLY A 69 -2.35 -10.81 -9.13
CA GLY A 69 -2.15 -12.12 -9.73
C GLY A 69 -3.38 -13.01 -9.80
N HIS A 70 -4.54 -12.54 -9.32
CA HIS A 70 -5.78 -13.32 -9.18
C HIS A 70 -5.58 -14.71 -8.55
N GLY A 71 -4.65 -14.81 -7.59
CA GLY A 71 -4.33 -16.07 -6.92
C GLY A 71 -3.56 -17.09 -7.79
N SER A 72 -2.82 -16.64 -8.80
CA SER A 72 -1.88 -17.50 -9.54
C SER A 72 -0.87 -18.17 -8.60
N VAL A 73 -0.49 -19.41 -8.94
CA VAL A 73 0.56 -20.16 -8.28
C VAL A 73 1.84 -20.26 -9.13
N GLN A 74 1.87 -19.58 -10.28
CA GLN A 74 3.01 -19.54 -11.19
C GLN A 74 3.75 -18.20 -11.01
N PRO A 75 4.92 -18.19 -10.32
CA PRO A 75 5.65 -16.96 -10.10
C PRO A 75 6.17 -16.32 -11.38
N GLY A 76 6.44 -17.11 -12.42
CA GLY A 76 6.92 -16.63 -13.72
C GLY A 76 5.94 -15.67 -14.37
N ASP A 77 4.69 -16.11 -14.51
CA ASP A 77 3.59 -15.33 -15.09
C ASP A 77 3.38 -14.02 -14.32
N LEU A 78 3.35 -14.09 -12.98
CA LEU A 78 3.22 -12.91 -12.11
C LEU A 78 4.33 -11.87 -12.36
N ILE A 79 5.56 -12.34 -12.54
CA ILE A 79 6.70 -11.45 -12.80
C ILE A 79 6.57 -10.86 -14.20
N GLU A 80 6.29 -11.68 -15.22
CA GLU A 80 6.16 -11.22 -16.60
C GLU A 80 5.09 -10.12 -16.72
N ASP A 81 3.95 -10.31 -16.07
CA ASP A 81 2.83 -9.36 -16.11
C ASP A 81 3.13 -8.05 -15.35
N LEU A 82 3.84 -8.11 -14.22
CA LEU A 82 3.98 -6.96 -13.31
C LEU A 82 5.31 -6.20 -13.45
N PHE A 83 6.36 -6.83 -13.99
CA PHE A 83 7.73 -6.30 -13.93
C PHE A 83 7.89 -4.92 -14.57
N GLY A 84 7.30 -4.73 -15.76
CA GLY A 84 7.39 -3.46 -16.48
C GLY A 84 6.77 -2.29 -15.71
N GLY A 85 5.54 -2.45 -15.25
CA GLY A 85 4.80 -1.41 -14.53
C GLY A 85 5.39 -1.10 -13.16
N VAL A 86 5.76 -2.13 -12.39
CA VAL A 86 6.41 -1.95 -11.08
C VAL A 86 7.78 -1.28 -11.23
N GLY A 87 8.54 -1.66 -12.26
CA GLY A 87 9.82 -1.03 -12.59
C GLY A 87 9.69 0.45 -12.91
N LEU A 88 8.66 0.85 -13.68
CA LEU A 88 8.37 2.26 -13.96
C LEU A 88 8.06 3.03 -12.68
N LEU A 89 7.13 2.53 -11.86
CA LEU A 89 6.73 3.17 -10.61
C LEU A 89 7.88 3.27 -9.61
N SER A 90 8.77 2.28 -9.56
CA SER A 90 9.96 2.29 -8.71
C SER A 90 10.88 3.51 -8.97
N HIS A 91 10.96 4.01 -10.21
CA HIS A 91 11.77 5.19 -10.49
C HIS A 91 11.07 6.52 -10.13
N THR A 92 9.74 6.51 -10.01
CA THR A 92 8.92 7.71 -9.79
C THR A 92 8.26 7.75 -8.42
N ALA A 93 8.34 6.69 -7.61
CA ALA A 93 7.59 6.50 -6.36
C ALA A 93 7.67 7.73 -5.44
N ALA A 94 8.89 8.19 -5.12
CA ALA A 94 9.11 9.34 -4.25
C ALA A 94 8.47 10.65 -4.76
N GLN A 95 8.30 10.81 -6.07
CA GLN A 95 7.68 12.02 -6.67
C GLN A 95 6.15 11.97 -6.64
N LEU A 96 5.60 10.75 -6.59
CA LEU A 96 4.17 10.46 -6.63
C LEU A 96 3.53 10.42 -5.24
N LEU A 97 4.33 10.32 -4.17
CA LEU A 97 3.82 10.40 -2.81
C LEU A 97 3.16 11.77 -2.54
N ARG A 98 2.00 11.71 -1.87
CA ARG A 98 1.22 12.85 -1.40
C ARG A 98 0.72 12.58 0.02
N GLY A 99 0.35 13.65 0.74
CA GLY A 99 -0.36 13.54 2.01
C GLY A 99 0.37 12.72 3.07
N GLU A 100 -0.35 11.80 3.71
CA GLU A 100 0.16 10.99 4.83
C GLU A 100 1.35 10.11 4.42
N ALA A 101 1.33 9.57 3.20
CA ALA A 101 2.39 8.66 2.73
C ALA A 101 3.75 9.37 2.60
N GLN A 102 3.75 10.61 2.13
CA GLN A 102 4.97 11.42 2.04
C GLN A 102 5.54 11.74 3.43
N GLU A 103 4.68 12.10 4.38
CA GLU A 103 5.13 12.39 5.75
C GLU A 103 5.66 11.14 6.44
N GLN A 104 5.02 9.99 6.24
CA GLN A 104 5.49 8.72 6.78
C GLN A 104 6.86 8.32 6.23
N ALA A 105 7.10 8.51 4.93
CA ALA A 105 8.40 8.24 4.31
C ALA A 105 9.50 9.09 4.97
N ARG A 106 9.22 10.36 5.24
CA ARG A 106 10.13 11.28 5.96
C ARG A 106 10.41 10.83 7.38
N VAL A 107 9.36 10.51 8.15
CA VAL A 107 9.49 10.01 9.53
C VAL A 107 10.31 8.73 9.57
N MET A 108 10.06 7.80 8.65
CA MET A 108 10.83 6.56 8.54
C MET A 108 12.31 6.82 8.24
N ALA A 109 12.60 7.72 7.30
CA ALA A 109 13.97 8.10 6.97
C ALA A 109 14.70 8.66 8.20
N ASP A 110 14.05 9.55 8.95
CA ASP A 110 14.60 10.16 10.17
C ASP A 110 14.83 9.10 11.27
N GLU A 111 13.86 8.19 11.50
CA GLU A 111 14.00 7.07 12.45
C GLU A 111 15.19 6.18 12.13
N LEU A 112 15.36 5.81 10.85
CA LEU A 112 16.46 4.96 10.39
C LEU A 112 17.81 5.67 10.55
N ALA A 113 17.86 6.96 10.27
CA ALA A 113 19.06 7.77 10.46
C ALA A 113 19.44 7.88 11.94
N VAL A 114 18.47 8.15 12.82
CA VAL A 114 18.68 8.22 14.28
C VAL A 114 19.13 6.87 14.84
N ALA A 115 18.62 5.76 14.30
CA ALA A 115 19.05 4.41 14.67
C ALA A 115 20.48 4.07 14.19
N GLY A 116 21.08 4.89 13.34
CA GLY A 116 22.42 4.68 12.78
C GLY A 116 22.45 3.72 11.59
N ALA A 117 21.33 3.54 10.88
CA ALA A 117 21.28 2.72 9.69
C ALA A 117 22.15 3.34 8.57
N PRO A 118 23.00 2.57 7.87
CA PRO A 118 23.74 3.08 6.72
C PRO A 118 22.80 3.71 5.69
N ALA A 119 23.17 4.87 5.15
CA ALA A 119 22.28 5.69 4.33
C ALA A 119 21.68 4.94 3.12
N GLU A 120 22.47 4.09 2.46
CA GLU A 120 21.99 3.30 1.32
C GLU A 120 20.94 2.25 1.73
N ILE A 121 21.10 1.63 2.90
CA ILE A 121 20.14 0.67 3.45
C ILE A 121 18.88 1.41 3.89
N ALA A 122 19.03 2.56 4.55
CA ALA A 122 17.89 3.38 4.95
C ALA A 122 17.06 3.82 3.73
N ALA A 123 17.71 4.28 2.67
CA ALA A 123 17.05 4.64 1.41
C ALA A 123 16.33 3.45 0.76
N ARG A 124 16.93 2.26 0.77
CA ARG A 124 16.26 1.03 0.29
C ARG A 124 15.04 0.66 1.10
N LEU A 125 15.10 0.77 2.43
CA LEU A 125 13.95 0.48 3.28
C LEU A 125 12.85 1.51 3.05
N VAL A 126 13.15 2.81 3.02
CA VAL A 126 12.15 3.85 2.71
C VAL A 126 11.49 3.55 1.36
N HIS A 127 12.30 3.27 0.33
CA HIS A 127 11.80 2.91 -1.00
C HIS A 127 10.90 1.67 -1.00
N LEU A 128 11.23 0.65 -0.19
CA LEU A 128 10.39 -0.54 -0.03
C LEU A 128 8.98 -0.18 0.48
N TYR A 129 8.86 0.77 1.41
CA TYR A 129 7.55 1.22 1.90
C TYR A 129 6.87 2.20 0.95
N ASP A 130 7.63 3.03 0.23
CA ASP A 130 7.09 3.94 -0.80
C ASP A 130 6.45 3.17 -1.96
N MET A 131 6.92 1.96 -2.22
CA MET A 131 6.39 1.07 -3.25
C MET A 131 5.11 0.34 -2.85
N ASP A 132 4.63 0.50 -1.62
CA ASP A 132 3.42 -0.18 -1.18
C ASP A 132 2.19 0.28 -2.00
N GLY A 133 1.39 -0.68 -2.49
CA GLY A 133 0.29 -0.42 -3.42
C GLY A 133 0.72 -0.21 -4.89
N ALA A 134 2.03 -0.08 -5.18
CA ALA A 134 2.52 0.12 -6.53
C ALA A 134 2.23 -1.07 -7.45
N VAL A 135 2.20 -2.29 -6.92
CA VAL A 135 1.87 -3.49 -7.71
C VAL A 135 0.43 -3.43 -8.21
N GLY A 136 -0.53 -3.09 -7.34
CA GLY A 136 -1.93 -2.94 -7.73
C GLY A 136 -2.15 -1.81 -8.74
N LEU A 137 -1.46 -0.68 -8.56
CA LEU A 137 -1.51 0.45 -9.48
C LEU A 137 -0.88 0.12 -10.84
N ALA A 138 0.29 -0.53 -10.85
CA ALA A 138 0.95 -0.97 -12.08
C ALA A 138 0.07 -1.93 -12.87
N HIS A 139 -0.56 -2.89 -12.18
CA HIS A 139 -1.49 -3.83 -12.80
C HIS A 139 -2.69 -3.12 -13.42
N LEU A 140 -3.38 -2.28 -12.66
CA LEU A 140 -4.55 -1.53 -13.14
C LEU A 140 -4.18 -0.58 -14.29
N ALA A 141 -3.00 0.05 -14.26
CA ALA A 141 -2.53 0.89 -15.36
C ALA A 141 -2.34 0.09 -16.65
N GLY A 142 -1.83 -1.14 -16.54
CA GLY A 142 -1.72 -2.08 -17.65
C GLY A 142 -3.10 -2.48 -18.21
N GLU A 143 -4.05 -2.83 -17.33
CA GLU A 143 -5.42 -3.18 -17.74
C GLU A 143 -6.14 -2.03 -18.46
N LEU A 144 -6.00 -0.81 -17.95
CA LEU A 144 -6.59 0.39 -18.54
C LEU A 144 -5.79 0.94 -19.73
N ASN A 145 -4.58 0.43 -19.97
CA ASN A 145 -3.61 0.94 -20.94
C ASN A 145 -3.37 2.46 -20.79
N VAL A 146 -3.11 2.90 -19.55
CA VAL A 146 -2.83 4.30 -19.18
C VAL A 146 -1.43 4.44 -18.56
N ASP A 147 -0.94 5.67 -18.45
CA ASP A 147 0.32 5.94 -17.75
C ASP A 147 0.20 5.61 -16.25
N ALA A 148 1.10 4.77 -15.75
CA ALA A 148 1.07 4.33 -14.35
C ALA A 148 1.35 5.48 -13.36
N GLY A 149 2.16 6.46 -13.76
CA GLY A 149 2.43 7.66 -12.96
C GLY A 149 1.18 8.52 -12.80
N ALA A 150 0.47 8.79 -13.89
CA ALA A 150 -0.81 9.50 -13.87
C ALA A 150 -1.88 8.77 -13.05
N LEU A 151 -2.01 7.45 -13.20
CA LEU A 151 -2.94 6.66 -12.39
C LEU A 151 -2.60 6.73 -10.88
N THR A 152 -1.31 6.65 -10.55
CA THR A 152 -0.83 6.76 -9.16
C THR A 152 -1.08 8.16 -8.59
N GLY A 153 -0.86 9.22 -9.39
CA GLY A 153 -1.19 10.60 -9.02
C GLY A 153 -2.67 10.75 -8.68
N ALA A 154 -3.55 10.30 -9.59
CA ALA A 154 -4.99 10.31 -9.38
C ALA A 154 -5.42 9.51 -8.13
N PHE A 155 -4.80 8.36 -7.87
CA PHE A 155 -5.04 7.55 -6.67
C PHE A 155 -4.65 8.29 -5.38
N ALA A 156 -3.49 8.94 -5.39
CA ALA A 156 -2.98 9.72 -4.27
C ALA A 156 -3.86 10.95 -4.00
N ASP A 157 -4.25 11.68 -5.05
CA ASP A 157 -5.09 12.88 -4.96
C ASP A 157 -6.51 12.54 -4.47
N LEU A 158 -7.11 11.45 -4.97
CA LEU A 158 -8.38 10.94 -4.47
C LEU A 158 -8.28 10.57 -2.99
N GLY A 159 -7.22 9.83 -2.64
CA GLY A 159 -6.92 9.43 -1.27
C GLY A 159 -6.84 10.61 -0.31
N ALA A 160 -5.99 11.58 -0.61
CA ALA A 160 -5.78 12.78 0.20
C ALA A 160 -7.04 13.66 0.27
N THR A 161 -7.73 13.85 -0.85
CA THR A 161 -8.97 14.66 -0.90
C THR A 161 -10.06 14.07 -0.03
N LEU A 162 -10.20 12.73 -0.01
CA LEU A 162 -11.19 12.01 0.79
C LEU A 162 -10.68 11.70 2.23
N GLY A 163 -9.37 11.71 2.45
CA GLY A 163 -8.67 11.24 3.65
C GLY A 163 -8.72 9.72 3.83
N LEU A 164 -8.81 8.99 2.72
CA LEU A 164 -8.74 7.52 2.72
C LEU A 164 -7.30 7.02 2.84
N ASP A 165 -6.33 7.83 2.40
CA ASP A 165 -4.90 7.60 2.63
C ASP A 165 -4.59 7.51 4.13
N TRP A 166 -5.10 8.47 4.92
CA TRP A 166 -5.01 8.45 6.37
C TRP A 166 -5.71 7.24 6.97
N ALA A 167 -6.91 6.89 6.50
CA ALA A 167 -7.68 5.79 7.07
C ALA A 167 -7.00 4.43 6.83
N GLN A 168 -6.47 4.22 5.62
CA GLN A 168 -5.66 3.05 5.27
C GLN A 168 -4.42 2.98 6.15
N GLN A 169 -3.70 4.09 6.30
CA GLN A 169 -2.48 4.11 7.09
C GLN A 169 -2.75 3.96 8.59
N ALA A 170 -3.87 4.48 9.09
CA ALA A 170 -4.34 4.23 10.45
C ALA A 170 -4.61 2.74 10.69
N ALA A 171 -5.25 2.04 9.75
CA ALA A 171 -5.44 0.59 9.85
C ALA A 171 -4.09 -0.14 9.89
N ARG A 172 -3.17 0.16 8.95
CA ARG A 172 -1.87 -0.52 8.86
C ARG A 172 -0.98 -0.39 10.10
N ARG A 173 -1.11 0.71 10.84
CA ARG A 173 -0.36 0.92 12.09
C ARG A 173 -0.94 0.16 13.28
N MET A 174 -2.16 -0.36 13.18
CA MET A 174 -2.77 -1.11 14.27
C MET A 174 -2.16 -2.51 14.36
N ASN A 175 -1.81 -2.93 15.57
CA ASN A 175 -1.30 -4.27 15.86
C ASN A 175 -2.12 -4.91 17.00
N PRO A 176 -3.39 -5.26 16.74
CA PRO A 176 -4.27 -5.82 17.76
C PRO A 176 -3.86 -7.25 18.12
N SER A 177 -3.97 -7.58 19.41
CA SER A 177 -3.69 -8.94 19.89
C SER A 177 -4.86 -9.90 19.68
N ASP A 178 -6.09 -9.38 19.57
CA ASP A 178 -7.27 -10.20 19.30
C ASP A 178 -7.29 -10.66 17.83
N PRO A 179 -7.45 -11.97 17.55
CA PRO A 179 -7.43 -12.49 16.19
C PRO A 179 -8.50 -11.89 15.27
N TRP A 180 -9.70 -11.60 15.77
CA TRP A 180 -10.78 -11.05 14.95
C TRP A 180 -10.54 -9.58 14.65
N GLU A 181 -10.06 -8.82 15.63
CA GLU A 181 -9.66 -7.44 15.42
C GLU A 181 -8.48 -7.34 14.44
N ARG A 182 -7.52 -8.28 14.49
CA ARG A 182 -6.45 -8.39 13.49
C ARG A 182 -6.99 -8.60 12.08
N LEU A 183 -7.91 -9.56 11.90
CA LEU A 183 -8.55 -9.80 10.60
C LEU A 183 -9.35 -8.59 10.11
N LEU A 184 -10.07 -7.90 11.00
CA LEU A 184 -10.79 -6.68 10.68
C LEU A 184 -9.83 -5.58 10.21
N VAL A 185 -8.75 -5.33 10.95
CA VAL A 185 -7.76 -4.30 10.61
C VAL A 185 -7.07 -4.59 9.27
N ALA A 186 -6.63 -5.83 9.05
CA ALA A 186 -6.04 -6.25 7.78
C ALA A 186 -7.03 -6.04 6.61
N GLY A 187 -8.29 -6.47 6.81
CA GLY A 187 -9.36 -6.26 5.85
C GLY A 187 -9.65 -4.79 5.56
N LEU A 188 -9.60 -3.92 6.58
CA LEU A 188 -9.83 -2.48 6.40
C LEU A 188 -8.71 -1.82 5.59
N SER A 189 -7.45 -2.13 5.88
CA SER A 189 -6.31 -1.64 5.09
C SER A 189 -6.49 -1.98 3.61
N ARG A 190 -6.82 -3.24 3.32
CA ARG A 190 -7.09 -3.73 1.96
C ARG A 190 -8.29 -3.04 1.33
N ASP A 191 -9.40 -2.92 2.04
CA ASP A 191 -10.64 -2.33 1.53
C ASP A 191 -10.44 -0.88 1.09
N PHE A 192 -9.69 -0.07 1.84
CA PHE A 192 -9.40 1.33 1.49
C PHE A 192 -8.56 1.48 0.22
N GLU A 193 -7.69 0.52 -0.04
CA GLU A 193 -6.91 0.48 -1.26
C GLU A 193 -7.79 0.05 -2.44
N GLN A 194 -8.46 -1.09 -2.30
CA GLN A 194 -9.27 -1.70 -3.36
C GLN A 194 -10.41 -0.79 -3.80
N MET A 195 -11.15 -0.15 -2.87
CA MET A 195 -12.24 0.74 -3.26
C MET A 195 -11.79 1.94 -4.11
N ARG A 196 -10.52 2.37 -3.96
CA ARG A 196 -9.93 3.45 -4.76
C ARG A 196 -9.45 2.94 -6.11
N LEU A 197 -8.86 1.74 -6.17
CA LEU A 197 -8.51 1.07 -7.42
C LEU A 197 -9.77 0.80 -8.26
N ASP A 198 -10.82 0.20 -7.67
CA ASP A 198 -12.12 -0.05 -8.29
C ASP A 198 -12.82 1.24 -8.77
N PHE A 199 -12.59 2.35 -8.07
CA PHE A 199 -13.06 3.65 -8.52
C PHE A 199 -12.33 4.09 -9.78
N LEU A 200 -10.99 4.03 -9.81
CA LEU A 200 -10.19 4.43 -10.97
C LEU A 200 -10.39 3.50 -12.18
N ALA A 201 -10.67 2.22 -11.95
CA ALA A 201 -11.04 1.26 -13.00
C ALA A 201 -12.25 1.72 -13.84
N ARG A 202 -13.11 2.59 -13.29
CA ARG A 202 -14.29 3.15 -13.98
C ARG A 202 -13.99 4.37 -14.84
N SER A 203 -12.73 4.79 -14.96
CA SER A 203 -12.32 5.93 -15.79
C SER A 203 -12.63 5.73 -17.29
N ASN A 204 -12.82 4.49 -17.76
CA ASN A 204 -13.33 4.16 -19.11
C ASN A 204 -12.62 4.91 -20.25
N GLY A 205 -11.29 4.99 -20.21
CA GLY A 205 -10.47 5.65 -21.24
C GLY A 205 -10.34 7.17 -21.11
N VAL A 206 -10.96 7.78 -20.09
CA VAL A 206 -10.64 9.15 -19.65
C VAL A 206 -9.34 9.13 -18.85
N SER A 207 -8.52 10.17 -18.96
CA SER A 207 -7.34 10.32 -18.12
C SER A 207 -7.72 10.23 -16.62
N PRO A 208 -7.02 9.43 -15.81
CA PRO A 208 -7.34 9.25 -14.39
C PRO A 208 -7.51 10.55 -13.60
N ASP A 209 -6.63 11.53 -13.82
CA ASP A 209 -6.70 12.84 -13.15
C ASP A 209 -7.98 13.61 -13.47
N THR A 210 -8.38 13.61 -14.75
CA THR A 210 -9.60 14.28 -15.21
C THR A 210 -10.83 13.58 -14.65
N PHE A 211 -10.85 12.24 -14.68
CA PHE A 211 -11.94 11.45 -14.12
C PHE A 211 -12.14 11.73 -12.62
N VAL A 212 -11.05 11.75 -11.84
CA VAL A 212 -11.10 12.09 -10.41
C VAL A 212 -11.59 13.52 -10.20
N GLY A 213 -11.03 14.50 -10.94
CA GLY A 213 -11.38 15.91 -10.81
C GLY A 213 -12.85 16.18 -11.11
N ASP A 214 -13.36 15.64 -12.22
CA ASP A 214 -14.75 15.80 -12.64
C ASP A 214 -15.72 15.18 -11.64
N TRP A 215 -15.42 13.97 -11.15
CA TRP A 215 -16.25 13.29 -10.17
C TRP A 215 -16.26 14.02 -8.82
N LEU A 216 -15.10 14.51 -8.35
CA LEU A 216 -15.01 15.30 -7.12
C LEU A 216 -15.81 16.60 -7.22
N GLY A 217 -15.75 17.28 -8.38
CA GLY A 217 -16.55 18.46 -8.66
C GLY A 217 -18.04 18.19 -8.63
N ALA A 218 -18.49 17.13 -9.31
CA ALA A 218 -19.89 16.72 -9.34
C ALA A 218 -20.44 16.29 -7.97
N ASN A 219 -19.58 15.72 -7.10
CA ASN A 219 -19.97 15.18 -5.79
C ASN A 219 -19.55 16.07 -4.60
N ALA A 220 -19.21 17.33 -4.83
CA ALA A 220 -18.57 18.21 -3.83
C ALA A 220 -19.31 18.26 -2.47
N ALA A 221 -20.64 18.30 -2.47
CA ALA A 221 -21.44 18.31 -1.25
C ALA A 221 -21.33 16.99 -0.44
N ALA A 222 -21.39 15.85 -1.13
CA ALA A 222 -21.25 14.54 -0.52
C ALA A 222 -19.82 14.31 -0.02
N VAL A 223 -18.81 14.74 -0.80
CA VAL A 223 -17.40 14.73 -0.39
C VAL A 223 -17.20 15.55 0.88
N LYS A 224 -17.73 16.77 0.96
CA LYS A 224 -17.64 17.61 2.18
C LYS A 224 -18.27 16.95 3.41
N GLN A 225 -19.42 16.30 3.24
CA GLN A 225 -20.07 15.56 4.33
C GLN A 225 -19.20 14.39 4.80
N PHE A 226 -18.68 13.60 3.85
CA PHE A 226 -17.78 12.49 4.16
C PHE A 226 -16.50 12.97 4.85
N ARG A 227 -15.91 14.08 4.41
CA ARG A 227 -14.73 14.66 5.06
C ARG A 227 -14.98 15.10 6.49
N SER A 228 -16.18 15.59 6.80
CA SER A 228 -16.55 15.90 8.19
C SER A 228 -16.55 14.66 9.09
N LEU A 229 -16.96 13.49 8.55
CA LEU A 229 -16.88 12.22 9.27
C LEU A 229 -15.43 11.80 9.51
N VAL A 230 -14.58 11.85 8.46
CA VAL A 230 -13.17 11.50 8.58
C VAL A 230 -12.44 12.42 9.56
N ALA A 231 -12.69 13.73 9.49
CA ALA A 231 -12.11 14.70 10.42
C ALA A 231 -12.49 14.42 11.89
N ARG A 232 -13.73 13.96 12.15
CA ARG A 232 -14.15 13.53 13.48
C ARG A 232 -13.38 12.30 13.96
N ALA A 233 -13.14 11.33 13.08
CA ALA A 233 -12.34 10.15 13.41
C ALA A 233 -10.87 10.53 13.67
N GLN A 234 -10.31 11.45 12.88
CA GLN A 234 -8.96 12.00 13.05
C GLN A 234 -8.79 12.75 14.37
N ALA A 235 -9.82 13.46 14.84
CA ALA A 235 -9.79 14.20 16.10
C ALA A 235 -10.03 13.32 17.34
N ALA A 236 -10.30 12.02 17.17
CA ALA A 236 -10.51 11.12 18.30
C ALA A 236 -9.20 10.91 19.08
N PRO A 237 -9.24 10.78 20.42
CA PRO A 237 -8.04 10.52 21.23
C PRO A 237 -7.31 9.23 20.85
N ALA A 238 -8.06 8.23 20.38
CA ALA A 238 -7.55 6.99 19.85
C ALA A 238 -8.44 6.55 18.69
N VAL A 239 -7.84 6.16 17.56
CA VAL A 239 -8.55 5.61 16.41
C VAL A 239 -8.79 4.13 16.67
N ALA A 240 -10.05 3.69 16.65
CA ALA A 240 -10.43 2.30 16.87
C ALA A 240 -10.83 1.63 15.54
N PRO A 241 -10.66 0.29 15.39
CA PRO A 241 -11.04 -0.41 14.17
C PRO A 241 -12.51 -0.22 13.77
N ALA A 242 -13.42 -0.15 14.74
CA ALA A 242 -14.83 0.13 14.48
C ALA A 242 -15.06 1.51 13.85
N MET A 243 -14.26 2.53 14.18
CA MET A 243 -14.33 3.84 13.54
C MET A 243 -13.90 3.75 12.08
N LEU A 244 -12.80 3.04 11.81
CA LEU A 244 -12.32 2.83 10.44
C LEU A 244 -13.30 1.99 9.61
N ALA A 245 -13.95 0.99 10.21
CA ALA A 245 -15.02 0.23 9.55
C ALA A 245 -16.21 1.12 9.14
N GLN A 246 -16.60 2.06 10.02
CA GLN A 246 -17.64 3.04 9.67
C GLN A 246 -17.19 3.98 8.54
N VAL A 247 -15.93 4.41 8.54
CA VAL A 247 -15.35 5.22 7.45
C VAL A 247 -15.35 4.42 6.14
N ALA A 248 -14.91 3.17 6.14
CA ALA A 248 -14.89 2.29 4.97
C ALA A 248 -16.29 2.07 4.39
N SER A 249 -17.30 1.85 5.24
CA SER A 249 -18.71 1.69 4.82
C SER A 249 -19.25 2.93 4.11
N GLN A 250 -18.98 4.12 4.66
CA GLN A 250 -19.41 5.39 4.07
C GLN A 250 -18.63 5.72 2.79
N ALA A 251 -17.33 5.41 2.76
CA ALA A 251 -16.48 5.58 1.59
C ALA A 251 -16.96 4.73 0.41
N ARG A 252 -17.26 3.45 0.65
CA ARG A 252 -17.80 2.53 -0.36
C ARG A 252 -19.13 3.05 -0.94
N THR A 253 -20.01 3.56 -0.08
CA THR A 253 -21.27 4.17 -0.51
C THR A 253 -21.05 5.43 -1.34
N LEU A 254 -20.10 6.27 -0.96
CA LEU A 254 -19.78 7.51 -1.68
C LEU A 254 -19.18 7.20 -3.06
N LEU A 255 -18.15 6.35 -3.11
CA LEU A 255 -17.45 5.99 -4.34
C LEU A 255 -18.33 5.15 -5.29
N GLY A 256 -19.34 4.46 -4.78
CA GLY A 256 -20.29 3.67 -5.59
C GLY A 256 -21.37 4.49 -6.31
N ARG A 257 -21.43 5.81 -6.10
CA ARG A 257 -22.35 6.72 -6.81
C ARG A 257 -21.83 7.05 -8.20
#